data_AF-A0A955P895-F1
#
_entry.id   AF-A0A955P895-F1
#
_cell.length_a   1.000
_cell.length_b   1.000
_cell.length_c   1.000
_cell.angle_alpha   90.00
_cell.angle_beta   90.00
_cell.angle_gamma   90.00
#
_symmetry.space_group_name_H-M   'P 1'
#
loop_
_entity.id
_entity.type
_entity.pdbx_description
1 polymer ?
#
loop_
_entity_poly.entity_id
_entity_poly.type
_entity_poly.pdbx_seq_one_letter_code
_entity_poly.pdbx_strand_id
1 'polypeptide(L)'
;LTDEEIELAKESKLNDFVFNFETPQAVVQAYADLEFYGLPDNYLETYRENLAKVTREDLEKVGTKYIHPDKMSLLVLGNSEVKPLLEEAEGNVQTLTLQEVDSE
;
A
#
# COMPACT_ATOMS: atom_id res chain seq x y z
N LEU A 1 -1.62 15.78 -7.61
CA LEU A 1 -1.42 16.07 -6.18
C LEU A 1 -1.73 17.54 -5.97
N THR A 2 -2.88 17.86 -5.39
CA THR A 2 -3.19 19.20 -4.88
C THR A 2 -2.81 19.27 -3.40
N ASP A 3 -2.70 20.47 -2.84
CA ASP A 3 -2.38 20.60 -1.40
C ASP A 3 -3.52 20.06 -0.53
N GLU A 4 -4.76 20.17 -1.00
CA GLU A 4 -5.95 19.59 -0.38
C GLU A 4 -5.90 18.05 -0.33
N GLU A 5 -5.50 17.40 -1.44
CA GLU A 5 -5.33 15.94 -1.47
C GLU A 5 -4.26 15.46 -0.48
N ILE A 6 -3.17 16.21 -0.36
CA ILE A 6 -2.06 15.88 0.56
C ILE A 6 -2.52 16.03 2.00
N GLU A 7 -3.23 17.11 2.33
CA GLU A 7 -3.72 17.34 3.69
C GLU A 7 -4.76 16.30 4.09
N LEU A 8 -5.73 16.02 3.22
CA LEU A 8 -6.73 14.97 3.44
C LEU A 8 -6.07 13.60 3.69
N ALA A 9 -5.04 13.26 2.91
CA ALA A 9 -4.31 12.01 3.09
C ALA A 9 -3.57 11.96 4.44
N LYS A 10 -2.95 13.07 4.87
CA LYS A 10 -2.29 13.18 6.18
C LYS A 10 -3.29 13.03 7.32
N GLU A 11 -4.42 13.73 7.25
CA GLU A 11 -5.49 13.65 8.25
C GLU A 11 -6.07 12.24 8.33
N SER A 12 -6.36 11.61 7.19
CA SER A 12 -6.84 10.22 7.14
C SER A 12 -5.86 9.27 7.83
N LYS A 13 -4.56 9.36 7.52
CA LYS A 13 -3.54 8.52 8.17
C LYS A 13 -3.40 8.78 9.67
N LEU A 14 -3.60 10.01 10.10
CA LEU A 14 -3.58 10.35 11.51
C LEU A 14 -4.81 9.81 12.25
N ASN A 15 -5.99 9.92 11.64
CA ASN A 15 -7.23 9.40 12.20
C ASN A 15 -7.19 7.88 12.32
N ASP A 16 -6.60 7.19 11.35
CA ASP A 16 -6.49 5.73 11.38
C ASP A 16 -5.49 5.22 12.44
N PHE A 17 -4.53 6.07 12.86
CA PHE A 17 -3.43 5.66 13.72
C PHE A 17 -3.87 5.08 15.06
N VAL A 18 -4.94 5.61 15.67
CA VAL A 18 -5.42 5.14 16.98
C VAL A 18 -5.99 3.72 16.93
N PHE A 19 -6.52 3.30 15.77
CA PHE A 19 -7.10 1.95 15.61
C PHE A 19 -6.03 0.85 15.60
N ASN A 20 -4.77 1.19 15.30
CA ASN A 20 -3.65 0.25 15.39
C ASN A 20 -3.39 -0.25 16.83
N PHE A 21 -4.02 0.36 17.84
CA PHE A 21 -3.81 0.06 19.27
C PHE A 21 -5.09 -0.32 20.01
N GLU A 22 -6.17 -0.66 19.29
CA GLU A 22 -7.49 -0.91 19.89
C GLU A 22 -7.55 -2.19 20.74
N THR A 23 -6.74 -3.20 20.40
CA THR A 23 -6.70 -4.49 21.12
C THR A 23 -5.29 -4.82 21.63
N PRO A 24 -5.15 -5.61 22.71
CA PRO A 24 -3.84 -6.04 23.20
C PRO A 24 -2.99 -6.74 22.13
N GLN A 25 -3.62 -7.53 21.26
CA GLN A 25 -2.94 -8.20 20.15
C GLN A 25 -2.41 -7.18 19.13
N ALA A 26 -3.20 -6.16 18.78
CA ALA A 26 -2.77 -5.11 17.86
C ALA A 26 -1.59 -4.30 18.42
N VAL A 27 -1.61 -4.00 19.72
CA VAL A 27 -0.47 -3.35 20.40
C VAL A 27 0.79 -4.21 20.29
N VAL A 28 0.71 -5.50 20.61
CA VAL A 28 1.87 -6.41 20.51
C VAL A 28 2.38 -6.49 19.07
N GLN A 29 1.48 -6.59 18.08
CA GLN A 29 1.86 -6.61 16.67
C GLN A 29 2.57 -5.32 16.25
N ALA A 30 2.08 -4.15 16.68
CA ALA A 30 2.72 -2.88 16.36
C ALA A 30 4.17 -2.84 16.86
N TYR A 31 4.44 -3.25 18.10
CA TYR A 31 5.81 -3.33 18.62
C TYR A 31 6.66 -4.40 17.92
N ALA A 32 6.07 -5.55 17.58
CA ALA A 32 6.77 -6.58 16.82
C ALA A 32 7.19 -6.08 15.44
N ASP A 33 6.35 -5.29 14.77
CA ASP A 33 6.66 -4.68 13.49
C ASP A 33 7.79 -3.64 13.61
N LEU A 34 7.79 -2.81 14.66
CA LEU A 34 8.89 -1.86 14.90
C LEU A 34 10.25 -2.57 14.97
N GLU A 35 10.33 -3.64 15.77
CA GLU A 35 11.54 -4.43 15.92
C GLU A 35 11.93 -5.13 14.60
N PHE A 36 10.95 -5.75 13.94
CA PHE A 36 11.16 -6.46 12.69
C PHE A 36 11.72 -5.57 11.58
N TYR A 37 11.19 -4.34 11.47
CA TYR A 37 11.65 -3.35 10.49
C TYR A 37 12.85 -2.51 10.98
N GLY A 38 13.34 -2.75 12.21
CA GLY A 38 14.46 -2.01 12.80
C GLY A 38 14.18 -0.51 12.97
N LEU A 39 12.93 -0.16 13.29
CA LEU A 39 12.51 1.22 13.50
C LEU A 39 12.95 1.72 14.88
N PRO A 40 13.19 3.04 15.05
CA PRO A 40 13.56 3.62 16.34
C PRO A 40 12.48 3.40 17.42
N ASP A 41 12.90 3.23 18.67
CA ASP A 41 11.99 3.05 19.82
C ASP A 41 10.95 4.18 19.96
N ASN A 42 11.33 5.41 19.59
CA ASN A 42 10.46 6.58 19.62
C ASN A 42 9.64 6.80 18.33
N TYR A 43 9.59 5.80 17.44
CA TYR A 43 8.89 5.92 16.15
C TYR A 43 7.41 6.25 16.34
N LEU A 44 6.72 5.56 17.25
CA LEU A 44 5.29 5.80 17.52
C LEU A 44 5.02 7.18 18.13
N GLU A 45 5.94 7.67 18.97
CA GLU A 45 5.85 9.01 19.58
C GLU A 45 6.04 10.12 18.53
N THR A 46 7.00 9.92 17.63
CA THR A 46 7.37 10.90 16.59
C THR A 46 6.56 10.76 15.30
N TYR A 47 5.76 9.71 15.15
CA TYR A 47 5.01 9.40 13.93
C TYR A 47 4.20 10.59 13.41
N ARG A 48 3.46 11.27 14.29
CA ARG A 48 2.62 12.43 13.94
C ARG A 48 3.45 13.60 13.42
N GLU A 49 4.56 13.89 14.10
CA GLU A 49 5.46 14.97 13.73
C GLU A 49 6.15 14.68 12.38
N ASN A 50 6.58 13.44 12.18
CA ASN A 50 7.20 13.00 10.93
C ASN A 50 6.22 13.02 9.77
N LEU A 51 4.96 12.63 9.99
CA LEU A 51 3.91 12.70 8.98
C LEU A 51 3.58 14.14 8.58
N ALA A 52 3.54 15.07 9.55
CA ALA A 52 3.29 16.48 9.28
C ALA A 52 4.38 17.11 8.39
N LYS A 53 5.65 16.69 8.57
CA LYS A 53 6.81 17.17 7.80
C LYS A 53 6.83 16.71 6.34
N VAL A 54 6.04 15.70 5.95
CA VAL A 54 6.03 15.20 4.57
C VAL A 54 5.64 16.32 3.62
N THR A 55 6.47 16.58 2.61
CA THR A 55 6.23 17.62 1.61
C THR A 55 5.75 17.02 0.28
N ARG A 56 5.17 17.88 -0.55
CA ARG A 56 4.86 17.57 -1.94
C ARG A 56 6.08 17.08 -2.72
N GLU A 57 7.23 17.71 -2.52
CA GLU A 57 8.47 17.35 -3.21
C GLU A 57 8.92 15.93 -2.84
N ASP A 58 8.76 15.52 -1.58
CA ASP A 58 9.03 14.15 -1.14
C ASP A 58 8.13 13.14 -1.85
N LEU A 59 6.84 13.46 -1.97
CA LEU A 59 5.87 12.61 -2.68
C LEU A 59 6.18 12.49 -4.17
N GLU A 60 6.58 13.59 -4.82
CA GLU A 60 6.97 13.58 -6.23
C GLU A 60 8.25 12.76 -6.47
N LYS A 61 9.24 12.87 -5.57
CA LYS A 61 10.46 12.05 -5.58
C LYS A 61 10.14 10.57 -5.43
N VAL A 62 9.31 10.20 -4.45
CA VAL A 62 8.90 8.82 -4.20
C VAL A 62 8.10 8.27 -5.38
N GLY A 63 7.17 9.04 -5.93
CA GLY A 63 6.39 8.67 -7.10
C GLY A 63 7.29 8.35 -8.29
N THR A 64 8.22 9.24 -8.62
CA THR A 64 9.17 9.02 -9.73
C THR A 64 10.09 7.83 -9.47
N LYS A 65 10.45 7.58 -8.21
CA LYS A 65 11.39 6.50 -7.83
C LYS A 65 10.76 5.10 -7.89
N TYR A 66 9.48 4.95 -7.58
CA TYR A 66 8.87 3.63 -7.42
C TYR A 66 7.74 3.33 -8.41
N ILE A 67 7.09 4.34 -8.98
CA ILE A 67 6.01 4.14 -9.95
C ILE A 67 6.64 4.04 -11.34
N HIS A 68 6.80 2.80 -11.81
CA HIS A 68 7.34 2.46 -13.12
C HIS A 68 6.29 1.68 -13.91
N PRO A 69 5.46 2.35 -14.73
CA PRO A 69 4.39 1.70 -15.49
C PRO A 69 4.90 0.56 -16.39
N ASP A 70 6.11 0.71 -16.92
CA ASP A 70 6.82 -0.28 -17.73
C ASP A 70 7.21 -1.55 -16.96
N LYS A 71 7.25 -1.50 -15.63
CA LYS A 71 7.56 -2.62 -14.74
C LYS A 71 6.36 -3.06 -13.90
N MET A 72 5.18 -2.53 -14.18
CA MET A 72 3.97 -2.85 -13.43
C MET A 72 3.40 -4.19 -13.91
N SER A 73 3.00 -5.03 -12.96
CA SER A 73 2.23 -6.25 -13.23
C SER A 73 0.78 -6.03 -12.81
N LEU A 74 -0.16 -6.35 -13.71
CA LEU A 74 -1.59 -6.25 -13.44
C LEU A 74 -2.17 -7.66 -13.28
N LEU A 75 -2.71 -7.95 -12.09
CA LEU A 75 -3.44 -9.18 -11.82
C LEU A 75 -4.95 -8.89 -11.90
N VAL A 76 -5.65 -9.58 -12.80
CA VAL A 76 -7.10 -9.49 -12.92
C VAL A 76 -7.72 -10.83 -12.58
N LEU A 77 -8.56 -10.85 -11.55
CA LEU A 77 -9.36 -12.00 -11.15
C LEU A 77 -10.79 -11.77 -11.64
N GLY A 78 -11.27 -12.63 -12.53
CA GLY A 78 -12.59 -12.48 -13.11
C GLY A 78 -12.93 -13.62 -14.06
N ASN A 79 -14.14 -13.55 -14.64
CA ASN A 79 -14.57 -14.51 -15.64
C ASN A 79 -13.77 -14.34 -16.95
N SER A 80 -13.68 -15.37 -17.80
CA SER A 80 -12.95 -15.32 -19.07
C SER A 80 -13.40 -14.21 -20.03
N GLU A 81 -14.58 -13.64 -19.81
CA GLU A 81 -15.15 -12.52 -20.57
C GLU A 81 -14.34 -11.22 -20.49
N VAL A 82 -13.50 -11.02 -19.46
CA VAL A 82 -12.63 -9.83 -19.38
C VAL A 82 -11.38 -9.97 -20.26
N LYS A 83 -11.07 -11.17 -20.76
CA LYS A 83 -9.86 -11.45 -21.53
C LYS A 83 -9.68 -10.55 -22.77
N PRO A 84 -10.70 -10.31 -23.62
CA PRO A 84 -10.54 -9.47 -24.81
C PRO A 84 -10.13 -8.02 -24.47
N LEU A 85 -10.63 -7.48 -23.35
CA LEU A 85 -10.30 -6.14 -22.87
C LEU A 85 -8.84 -6.05 -22.37
N LEU A 86 -8.29 -7.16 -21.88
CA LEU A 86 -6.91 -7.24 -21.42
C LEU A 86 -5.92 -7.47 -22.56
N GLU A 87 -6.33 -8.18 -23.61
CA GLU A 87 -5.52 -8.36 -24.82
C GLU A 87 -5.43 -7.08 -25.66
N GLU A 88 -6.42 -6.19 -25.56
CA GLU A 88 -6.39 -4.85 -26.17
C GLU A 88 -5.45 -3.89 -25.43
N ALA A 89 -5.24 -4.10 -24.13
CA ALA A 89 -4.19 -3.41 -23.39
C ALA A 89 -2.84 -4.02 -23.79
N GLU A 90 -1.91 -3.22 -24.32
CA GLU A 90 -0.63 -3.61 -24.92
C GLU A 90 0.41 -4.25 -23.95
N GLY A 91 -0.01 -5.22 -23.13
CA GLY A 91 0.82 -5.96 -22.18
C GLY A 91 0.91 -7.45 -22.49
N ASN A 92 1.96 -8.11 -22.01
CA ASN A 92 2.07 -9.57 -22.06
C ASN A 92 1.04 -10.19 -21.11
N VAL A 93 -0.14 -10.57 -21.64
CA VAL A 93 -1.21 -11.20 -20.85
C VAL A 93 -0.91 -12.68 -20.63
N GLN A 94 -0.66 -13.07 -19.38
CA GLN A 94 -0.63 -14.47 -18.97
C GLN A 94 -1.93 -14.84 -18.26
N THR A 95 -2.70 -15.76 -18.83
CA THR A 95 -3.90 -16.30 -18.19
C THR A 95 -3.51 -17.50 -17.32
N LEU A 96 -3.80 -17.41 -16.02
CA LEU A 96 -3.72 -18.54 -15.11
C LEU A 96 -5.15 -19.01 -14.81
N THR A 97 -5.47 -20.24 -15.16
CA THR A 97 -6.71 -20.88 -14.73
C THR A 97 -6.44 -21.55 -13.40
N LEU A 98 -7.22 -21.21 -12.36
CA LEU A 98 -7.19 -21.95 -11.11
C LEU A 98 -7.61 -23.39 -11.41
N GLN A 99 -6.68 -24.34 -11.29
CA GLN A 99 -7.06 -25.74 -11.23
C GLN A 99 -7.77 -25.96 -9.89
N GLU A 100 -8.90 -26.66 -9.91
CA GLU A 100 -9.54 -27.09 -8.67
C GLU A 100 -8.50 -27.87 -7.85
N VAL A 101 -8.22 -27.37 -6.66
CA VAL A 101 -7.47 -28.14 -5.67
C VAL A 101 -8.41 -29.26 -5.29
N ASP A 102 -8.13 -30.49 -5.77
CA ASP A 102 -8.82 -31.69 -5.32
C ASP A 102 -8.71 -31.71 -3.79
N SER A 103 -9.83 -31.41 -3.14
CA SER A 103 -9.99 -31.59 -1.71
C SER A 103 -10.25 -33.07 -1.47
N GLU A 104 -9.20 -33.81 -1.11
CA GLU A 104 -9.33 -35.11 -0.44
C GLU A 104 -9.88 -34.96 0.98
#